data_AF-A0AAU7Z4A5-F1
#
_entry.id   AF-A0AAU7Z4A5-F1
#
_cell.length_a   1.000
_cell.length_b   1.000
_cell.length_c   1.000
_cell.angle_alpha   90.00
_cell.angle_beta   90.00
_cell.angle_gamma   90.00
#
_symmetry.space_group_name_H-M   'P 1'
#
loop_
_entity.id
_entity.type
_entity.pdbx_description
1 polymer ?
#
loop_
_entity_poly.entity_id
_entity_poly.type
_entity_poly.pdbx_seq_one_letter_code
_entity_poly.pdbx_strand_id
1 'polypeptide(L)'
;MSNLNKWTTQHIVKKCNGDGLCGAYPDWGMHPSWIAGVEGLDAYNRWVCEVVIPIVFQWIDEHKKEVYEGVSDEHKDDVGVVIASAFEIVKKMSSYTNGLIKAEEFEEALEKEEVDLKTINPVWTDIAKKVREGTEKVFDEKRNVLKDTIRRADDSSSGSS
;
A
#
# COMPACT_ATOMS: atom_id res chain seq x y z
N MET A 1 -0.40 8.31 -37.14
CA MET A 1 0.45 8.74 -36.02
C MET A 1 -0.49 8.99 -34.85
N SER A 2 -0.50 8.06 -33.89
CA SER A 2 -1.42 8.05 -32.77
C SER A 2 -1.12 9.21 -31.82
N ASN A 3 -2.16 9.98 -31.49
CA ASN A 3 -2.12 10.90 -30.37
C ASN A 3 -2.00 10.06 -29.10
N LEU A 4 -0.79 9.95 -28.56
CA LEU A 4 -0.60 9.48 -27.19
C LEU A 4 -1.46 10.34 -26.27
N ASN A 5 -2.45 9.69 -25.67
CA ASN A 5 -3.33 10.27 -24.67
C ASN A 5 -2.47 10.92 -23.57
N LYS A 6 -2.73 12.20 -23.27
CA LYS A 6 -2.11 13.00 -22.20
C LYS A 6 -2.33 12.48 -20.78
N TRP A 7 -2.81 11.24 -20.64
CA TRP A 7 -3.02 10.52 -19.39
C TRP A 7 -1.71 9.96 -18.79
N THR A 8 -0.55 10.25 -19.39
CA THR A 8 0.76 9.90 -18.82
C THR A 8 0.98 10.69 -17.53
N THR A 9 0.51 10.16 -16.40
CA THR A 9 1.12 10.08 -15.05
C THR A 9 1.73 11.34 -14.41
N GLN A 10 1.81 12.47 -15.10
CA GLN A 10 2.51 13.68 -14.71
C GLN A 10 1.69 14.58 -13.79
N HIS A 11 0.37 14.36 -13.70
CA HIS A 11 -0.53 15.20 -12.91
C HIS A 11 -0.92 14.58 -11.56
N ILE A 12 -0.52 13.34 -11.26
CA ILE A 12 -0.94 12.66 -10.03
C ILE A 12 0.07 12.85 -8.90
N VAL A 13 1.36 13.09 -9.20
CA VAL A 13 2.38 13.28 -8.16
C VAL A 13 2.98 14.67 -8.28
N LYS A 14 2.45 15.61 -7.49
CA LYS A 14 3.13 16.90 -7.28
C LYS A 14 4.42 16.60 -6.53
N LYS A 15 5.58 16.83 -7.15
CA LYS A 15 6.88 16.68 -6.46
C LYS A 15 6.90 17.60 -5.24
N CYS A 16 7.02 17.02 -4.04
CA CYS A 16 7.39 17.77 -2.85
C CYS A 16 8.84 18.26 -3.04
N ASN A 17 9.09 19.53 -2.75
CA ASN A 17 10.46 20.07 -2.76
C ASN A 17 11.12 19.70 -1.42
N GLY A 18 11.81 18.56 -1.38
CA GLY A 18 12.56 18.09 -0.21
C GLY A 18 12.19 16.66 0.21
N ASP A 19 12.90 16.15 1.22
CA ASP A 19 12.74 14.78 1.76
C ASP A 19 11.50 14.62 2.67
N GLY A 20 10.64 15.64 2.80
CA GLY A 20 9.51 15.67 3.73
C GLY A 20 8.13 15.71 3.07
N LEU A 21 7.11 15.39 3.87
CA LEU A 21 5.69 15.41 3.48
C LEU A 21 5.23 16.80 3.01
N CYS A 22 4.57 16.86 1.86
CA CYS A 22 3.98 18.10 1.34
C CYS A 22 2.94 18.70 2.31
N GLY A 23 3.28 19.81 2.98
CA GLY A 23 2.35 20.56 3.85
C GLY A 23 2.21 20.04 5.28
N ALA A 24 3.10 19.14 5.73
CA ALA A 24 3.14 18.71 7.12
C ALA A 24 3.88 19.71 8.03
N TYR A 25 3.58 19.67 9.34
CA TYR A 25 4.37 20.36 10.36
C TYR A 25 5.84 19.91 10.30
N PRO A 26 6.81 20.76 10.67
CA PRO A 26 8.21 20.40 10.62
C PRO A 26 8.51 19.13 11.43
N ASP A 27 9.29 18.21 10.85
CA ASP A 27 9.59 16.88 11.39
C ASP A 27 10.14 16.89 12.82
N TRP A 28 10.84 17.96 13.23
CA TRP A 28 11.38 18.07 14.59
C TRP A 28 10.34 18.44 15.66
N GLY A 29 9.11 18.79 15.26
CA GLY A 29 8.02 19.20 16.15
C GLY A 29 7.01 18.09 16.48
N MET A 30 7.14 16.91 15.88
CA MET A 30 6.19 15.80 16.00
C MET A 30 6.86 14.54 16.56
N HIS A 31 6.06 13.65 17.15
CA HIS A 31 6.58 12.36 17.63
C HIS A 31 7.10 11.53 16.44
N PRO A 32 8.29 10.90 16.49
CA PRO A 32 8.86 10.19 15.34
C PRO A 32 7.96 9.08 14.78
N SER A 33 7.21 8.37 15.63
CA SER A 33 6.25 7.35 15.18
C SER A 33 5.06 7.93 14.41
N TRP A 34 4.65 9.16 14.71
CA TRP A 34 3.60 9.85 13.93
C TRP A 34 4.10 10.16 12.53
N ILE A 35 5.32 10.73 12.43
CA ILE A 35 5.95 11.05 11.14
C ILE A 35 6.10 9.79 10.30
N ALA A 36 6.68 8.72 10.87
CA ALA A 36 6.84 7.44 10.20
C ALA A 36 5.49 6.85 9.73
N GLY A 37 4.42 7.03 10.51
CA GLY A 37 3.08 6.63 10.11
C GLY A 37 2.56 7.40 8.90
N VAL A 38 2.68 8.73 8.90
CA VAL A 38 2.21 9.56 7.78
C VAL A 38 3.06 9.34 6.52
N GLU A 39 4.39 9.26 6.66
CA GLU A 39 5.30 8.93 5.55
C GLU A 39 5.04 7.54 4.99
N GLY A 40 4.75 6.56 5.85
CA GLY A 40 4.38 5.22 5.42
C GLY A 40 3.09 5.21 4.58
N LEU A 41 2.09 6.01 4.96
CA LEU A 41 0.86 6.18 4.18
C LEU A 41 1.12 6.86 2.83
N ASP A 42 1.95 7.91 2.79
CA ASP A 42 2.33 8.56 1.54
C ASP A 42 3.12 7.62 0.62
N ALA A 43 4.09 6.89 1.16
CA ALA A 43 4.87 5.91 0.42
C ALA A 43 3.98 4.79 -0.18
N TYR A 44 3.00 4.30 0.60
CA TYR A 44 2.01 3.35 0.10
C TYR A 44 1.15 3.95 -1.02
N ASN A 45 0.63 5.16 -0.81
CA ASN A 45 -0.14 5.86 -1.83
C ASN A 45 0.67 6.05 -3.12
N ARG A 46 1.94 6.45 -3.01
CA ARG A 46 2.85 6.57 -4.15
C ARG A 46 3.09 5.23 -4.84
N TRP A 47 3.30 4.14 -4.11
CA TRP A 47 3.42 2.82 -4.71
C TRP A 47 2.16 2.43 -5.50
N VAL A 48 0.97 2.67 -4.95
CA VAL A 48 -0.30 2.44 -5.66
C VAL A 48 -0.36 3.31 -6.92
N CYS A 49 -0.09 4.61 -6.82
CA CYS A 49 -0.19 5.55 -7.95
C CYS A 49 0.87 5.33 -9.03
N GLU A 50 2.10 5.00 -8.65
CA GLU A 50 3.24 4.89 -9.57
C GLU A 50 3.42 3.47 -10.13
N VAL A 51 2.90 2.43 -9.46
CA VAL A 51 3.08 1.03 -9.86
C VAL A 51 1.75 0.36 -10.20
N VAL A 52 0.79 0.34 -9.27
CA VAL A 52 -0.46 -0.42 -9.44
C VAL A 52 -1.38 0.22 -10.48
N ILE A 53 -1.62 1.53 -10.37
CA ILE A 53 -2.52 2.27 -11.27
C ILE A 53 -2.08 2.16 -12.75
N PRO A 54 -0.80 2.32 -13.11
CA PRO A 54 -0.35 2.13 -14.50
C PRO A 54 -0.63 0.73 -15.05
N ILE A 55 -0.47 -0.32 -14.25
CA ILE A 55 -0.79 -1.71 -14.65
C ILE A 55 -2.29 -1.83 -14.95
N VAL A 56 -3.13 -1.27 -14.07
CA VAL A 56 -4.59 -1.27 -14.23
C VAL A 56 -5.00 -0.54 -15.51
N PHE A 57 -4.47 0.66 -15.76
CA PHE A 57 -4.80 1.43 -16.95
C PHE A 57 -4.27 0.81 -18.24
N GLN A 58 -3.10 0.17 -18.21
CA GLN A 58 -2.59 -0.59 -19.34
C GLN A 58 -3.57 -1.71 -19.71
N TRP A 59 -4.06 -2.47 -18.72
CA TRP A 59 -5.04 -3.52 -18.94
C TRP A 59 -6.37 -2.97 -19.48
N ILE A 60 -6.84 -1.83 -18.94
CA ILE A 60 -8.07 -1.16 -19.41
C ILE A 60 -7.93 -0.70 -20.87
N ASP A 61 -6.77 -0.19 -21.27
CA ASP A 61 -6.55 0.24 -22.66
C ASP A 61 -6.58 -0.96 -23.62
N GLU A 62 -6.02 -2.10 -23.21
CA GLU A 62 -6.07 -3.37 -23.96
C GLU A 62 -7.50 -3.92 -24.11
N HIS A 63 -8.38 -3.67 -23.14
CA HIS A 63 -9.76 -4.16 -23.11
C HIS A 63 -10.79 -3.03 -23.31
N LYS A 64 -10.37 -1.90 -23.90
CA LYS A 64 -11.12 -0.65 -23.90
C LYS A 64 -12.54 -0.78 -24.44
N LYS A 65 -12.75 -1.58 -25.48
CA LYS A 65 -14.10 -1.75 -26.05
C LYS A 65 -15.06 -2.35 -25.03
N GLU A 66 -14.65 -3.41 -24.34
CA GLU A 66 -15.47 -4.14 -23.38
C GLU A 66 -15.70 -3.29 -22.12
N VAL A 67 -14.65 -2.61 -21.64
CA VAL A 67 -14.74 -1.73 -20.46
C VAL A 67 -15.70 -0.57 -20.70
N TYR A 68 -15.67 0.06 -21.88
CA TYR A 68 -16.47 1.26 -22.14
C TYR A 68 -17.85 0.99 -22.76
N GLU A 69 -18.19 -0.26 -23.08
CA GLU A 69 -19.48 -0.62 -23.70
C GLU A 69 -20.68 -0.30 -22.81
N GLY A 70 -20.53 -0.46 -21.50
CA GLY A 70 -21.59 -0.20 -20.50
C GLY A 70 -21.52 1.17 -19.83
N VAL A 71 -20.55 2.03 -20.18
CA VAL A 71 -20.32 3.32 -19.52
C VAL A 71 -20.97 4.44 -20.33
N SER A 72 -21.90 5.18 -19.73
CA SER A 72 -22.53 6.35 -20.37
C SER A 72 -21.50 7.42 -20.70
N ASP A 73 -21.73 8.18 -21.79
CA ASP A 73 -20.76 9.17 -22.28
C ASP A 73 -20.37 10.22 -21.22
N GLU A 74 -21.29 10.58 -20.34
CA GLU A 74 -21.07 11.51 -19.22
C GLU A 74 -20.14 10.98 -18.12
N HIS A 75 -19.90 9.65 -18.07
CA HIS A 75 -19.08 9.00 -17.05
C HIS A 75 -17.79 8.38 -17.61
N LYS A 76 -17.50 8.54 -18.91
CA LYS A 76 -16.30 7.95 -19.53
C LYS A 76 -14.98 8.53 -19.03
N ASP A 77 -15.01 9.76 -18.49
CA ASP A 77 -13.84 10.41 -17.90
C ASP A 77 -13.75 10.22 -16.38
N ASP A 78 -14.73 9.56 -15.75
CA ASP A 78 -14.68 9.21 -14.34
C ASP A 78 -13.86 7.93 -14.13
N VAL A 79 -12.64 8.11 -13.60
CA VAL A 79 -11.71 7.02 -13.34
C VAL A 79 -12.30 5.95 -12.43
N GLY A 80 -13.08 6.34 -11.41
CA GLY A 80 -13.71 5.39 -10.49
C GLY A 80 -14.73 4.53 -11.21
N VAL A 81 -15.55 5.12 -12.08
CA VAL A 81 -16.55 4.40 -12.88
C VAL A 81 -15.88 3.44 -13.88
N VAL A 82 -14.83 3.90 -14.57
CA VAL A 82 -14.10 3.08 -15.55
C VAL A 82 -13.41 1.89 -14.87
N ILE A 83 -12.77 2.09 -13.71
CA ILE A 83 -12.15 1.00 -12.94
C ILE A 83 -13.22 0.02 -12.44
N ALA A 84 -14.35 0.50 -11.93
CA ALA A 84 -15.44 -0.36 -11.47
C ALA A 84 -16.00 -1.23 -12.61
N SER A 85 -16.19 -0.64 -13.79
CA SER A 85 -16.63 -1.37 -14.98
C SER A 85 -15.61 -2.43 -15.41
N ALA A 86 -14.32 -2.07 -15.44
CA ALA A 86 -13.24 -3.01 -15.72
C ALA A 86 -13.20 -4.18 -14.73
N PHE A 87 -13.43 -3.91 -13.44
CA PHE A 87 -13.44 -4.94 -12.42
C PHE A 87 -14.59 -5.94 -12.59
N GLU A 88 -15.76 -5.52 -13.06
CA GLU A 88 -16.87 -6.44 -13.38
C GLU A 88 -16.55 -7.39 -14.54
N ILE A 89 -15.64 -7.02 -15.44
CA ILE A 89 -15.12 -7.93 -16.46
C ILE A 89 -14.13 -8.91 -15.82
N VAL A 90 -13.19 -8.41 -15.01
CA VAL A 90 -12.20 -9.24 -14.30
C VAL A 90 -12.89 -10.32 -13.45
N LYS A 91 -13.99 -9.99 -12.77
CA LYS A 91 -14.77 -10.94 -11.94
C LYS A 91 -15.31 -12.14 -12.72
N LYS A 92 -15.47 -12.03 -14.05
CA LYS A 92 -15.94 -13.11 -14.92
C LYS A 92 -14.79 -13.98 -15.44
N MET A 93 -13.54 -13.57 -15.23
CA MET A 93 -12.36 -14.32 -15.66
C MET A 93 -12.08 -15.49 -14.71
N SER A 94 -11.62 -16.62 -15.26
CA SER A 94 -11.25 -17.79 -14.46
C SER A 94 -10.12 -17.50 -13.46
N SER A 95 -9.22 -16.58 -13.79
CA SER A 95 -8.15 -16.13 -12.90
C SER A 95 -8.68 -15.51 -11.61
N TYR A 96 -9.78 -14.76 -11.67
CA TYR A 96 -10.39 -14.16 -10.48
C TYR A 96 -10.98 -15.24 -9.56
N THR A 97 -11.77 -16.16 -10.11
CA THR A 97 -12.32 -17.30 -9.36
C THR A 97 -11.23 -18.17 -8.76
N ASN A 98 -10.18 -18.48 -9.52
CA ASN A 98 -9.02 -19.24 -9.02
C ASN A 98 -8.29 -18.48 -7.91
N GLY A 99 -8.24 -17.15 -7.97
CA GLY A 99 -7.69 -16.31 -6.91
C GLY A 99 -8.50 -16.41 -5.62
N LEU A 100 -9.83 -16.39 -5.71
CA LEU A 100 -10.71 -16.55 -4.54
C LEU A 100 -10.55 -17.92 -3.89
N ILE A 101 -10.50 -19.00 -4.68
CA ILE A 101 -10.27 -20.36 -4.16
C ILE A 101 -8.94 -20.41 -3.41
N LYS A 102 -7.86 -19.87 -3.99
CA LYS A 102 -6.56 -19.84 -3.33
C LYS A 102 -6.55 -19.00 -2.05
N ALA A 103 -7.35 -17.94 -1.98
CA ALA A 103 -7.49 -17.14 -0.78
C ALA A 103 -8.17 -17.94 0.35
N GLU A 104 -9.24 -18.66 0.03
CA GLU A 104 -9.92 -19.56 0.96
C GLU A 104 -9.01 -20.71 1.42
N GLU A 105 -8.33 -21.38 0.49
CA GLU A 105 -7.33 -22.43 0.80
C GLU A 105 -6.22 -21.90 1.73
N PHE A 106 -5.80 -20.65 1.51
CA PHE A 106 -4.79 -20.00 2.34
C PHE A 106 -5.31 -19.71 3.76
N GLU A 107 -6.53 -19.19 3.88
CA GLU A 107 -7.17 -18.93 5.19
C GLU A 107 -7.35 -20.22 5.98
N GLU A 108 -7.84 -21.30 5.35
CA GLU A 108 -7.94 -22.60 6.01
C GLU A 108 -6.58 -23.14 6.47
N ALA A 109 -5.55 -23.00 5.63
CA ALA A 109 -4.22 -23.46 5.96
C ALA A 109 -3.58 -22.61 7.08
N LEU A 110 -3.97 -21.34 7.25
CA LEU A 110 -3.60 -20.53 8.41
C LEU A 110 -4.24 -21.04 9.70
N GLU A 111 -5.54 -21.36 9.68
CA GLU A 111 -6.24 -21.90 10.85
C GLU A 111 -5.66 -23.24 11.31
N LYS A 112 -5.18 -24.05 10.36
CA LYS A 112 -4.54 -25.36 10.62
C LYS A 112 -3.05 -25.25 10.98
N GLU A 113 -2.49 -24.04 11.02
CA GLU A 113 -1.06 -23.77 11.21
C GLU A 113 -0.14 -24.47 10.18
N GLU A 114 -0.66 -24.73 8.98
CA GLU A 114 0.04 -25.43 7.90
C GLU A 114 0.89 -24.48 7.02
N VAL A 115 0.81 -23.18 7.26
CA VAL A 115 1.50 -22.15 6.47
C VAL A 115 2.55 -21.43 7.30
N ASP A 116 3.81 -21.45 6.83
CA ASP A 116 4.83 -20.57 7.36
C ASP A 116 4.71 -19.17 6.73
N LEU A 117 4.04 -18.26 7.44
CA LEU A 117 3.86 -16.86 7.06
C LEU A 117 5.17 -16.14 6.71
N LYS A 118 6.31 -16.58 7.28
CA LYS A 118 7.62 -15.97 7.01
C LYS A 118 8.10 -16.22 5.58
N THR A 119 7.55 -17.23 4.92
CA THR A 119 8.00 -17.69 3.59
C THR A 119 7.21 -17.10 2.41
N ILE A 120 6.04 -16.50 2.66
CA ILE A 120 5.13 -16.06 1.58
C ILE A 120 5.72 -14.89 0.80
N ASN A 121 6.27 -13.91 1.50
CA ASN A 121 6.84 -12.70 0.90
C ASN A 121 8.25 -12.45 1.44
N PRO A 122 9.24 -13.31 1.14
CA PRO A 122 10.53 -13.30 1.84
C PRO A 122 11.27 -11.97 1.70
N VAL A 123 11.13 -11.29 0.54
CA VAL A 123 11.69 -9.96 0.29
C VAL A 123 11.02 -8.91 1.18
N TRP A 124 9.68 -8.89 1.25
CA TRP A 124 8.97 -7.92 2.08
C TRP A 124 9.16 -8.20 3.57
N THR A 125 9.23 -9.47 3.96
CA THR A 125 9.58 -9.91 5.31
C THR A 125 10.95 -9.38 5.71
N ASP A 126 11.97 -9.53 4.86
CA ASP A 126 13.33 -9.01 5.13
C ASP A 126 13.35 -7.47 5.27
N ILE A 127 12.68 -6.77 4.36
CA ILE A 127 12.57 -5.30 4.42
C ILE A 127 11.87 -4.86 5.71
N ALA A 128 10.70 -5.42 6.01
CA ALA A 128 9.93 -5.07 7.21
C ALA A 128 10.70 -5.34 8.50
N LYS A 129 11.42 -6.47 8.54
CA LYS A 129 12.32 -6.82 9.66
C LYS A 129 13.39 -5.75 9.84
N LYS A 130 14.13 -5.39 8.79
CA LYS A 130 15.20 -4.39 8.87
C LYS A 130 14.70 -3.00 9.29
N VAL A 131 13.52 -2.59 8.80
CA VAL A 131 12.89 -1.32 9.21
C VAL A 131 12.55 -1.35 10.70
N ARG A 132 11.97 -2.44 11.20
CA ARG A 132 11.61 -2.59 12.62
C ARG A 132 12.85 -2.57 13.51
N GLU A 133 13.85 -3.40 13.20
CA GLU A 133 15.12 -3.47 13.95
C GLU A 133 15.84 -2.12 13.96
N GLY A 134 15.89 -1.43 12.82
CA GLY A 134 16.49 -0.10 12.71
C GLY A 134 15.77 0.94 13.58
N THR A 135 14.44 0.93 13.56
CA THR A 135 13.62 1.83 14.37
C THR A 135 13.82 1.57 15.86
N GLU A 136 13.71 0.32 16.29
CA GLU A 136 13.87 -0.09 17.68
C GLU A 136 15.24 0.28 18.24
N LYS A 137 16.30 0.09 17.44
CA LYS A 137 17.67 0.46 17.81
C LYS A 137 17.81 1.97 18.09
N VAL A 138 17.25 2.82 17.24
CA VAL A 138 17.31 4.28 17.41
C VAL A 138 16.59 4.73 18.68
N PHE A 139 15.42 4.15 18.97
CA PHE A 139 14.69 4.45 20.20
C PHE A 139 15.44 3.95 21.44
N ASP A 140 16.06 2.76 21.40
CA ASP A 140 16.86 2.24 22.50
C ASP A 140 18.08 3.11 22.81
N GLU A 141 18.77 3.63 21.79
CA GLU A 141 19.90 4.55 21.96
C GLU A 141 19.51 5.85 22.67
N LYS A 142 18.24 6.27 22.58
CA LYS A 142 17.71 7.48 23.21
C LYS A 142 16.88 7.22 24.47
N ARG A 143 16.71 5.96 24.87
CA ARG A 143 15.87 5.53 25.99
C ARG A 143 16.17 6.28 27.29
N ASN A 144 17.44 6.50 27.62
CA ASN A 144 17.83 7.19 28.86
C ASN A 144 17.41 8.67 28.88
N VAL A 145 17.29 9.30 27.71
CA VAL A 145 16.88 10.71 27.55
C VAL A 145 15.35 10.80 27.47
N LEU A 146 14.71 9.84 26.80
CA LEU A 146 13.26 9.84 26.52
C LEU A 146 12.41 9.14 27.60
N LYS A 147 13.00 8.32 28.48
CA LYS A 147 12.34 7.62 29.60
C LYS A 147 10.98 7.00 29.17
N ASP A 148 9.91 7.23 29.93
CA ASP A 148 8.57 6.65 29.79
C ASP A 148 7.80 7.05 28.51
N THR A 149 8.37 7.91 27.67
CA THR A 149 7.73 8.30 26.39
C THR A 149 7.77 7.20 25.33
N ILE A 150 8.57 6.15 25.54
CA ILE A 150 8.66 4.98 24.66
C ILE A 150 8.06 3.79 25.42
N ARG A 151 6.78 3.45 25.16
CA ARG A 151 6.20 2.18 25.64
C ARG A 151 6.38 1.11 24.56
N ARG A 152 7.15 0.05 24.84
CA ARG A 152 7.09 -1.18 24.04
C ARG A 152 5.88 -2.00 24.46
N ALA A 153 5.36 -2.83 23.55
CA ALA A 153 4.27 -3.75 23.85
C ALA A 153 4.64 -4.76 24.96
N ASP A 154 5.94 -5.00 25.19
CA ASP A 154 6.43 -5.99 26.15
C ASP A 154 6.58 -5.45 27.58
N ASP A 155 6.45 -4.14 27.81
CA ASP A 155 6.61 -3.55 29.15
C ASP A 155 5.39 -3.78 30.07
N SER A 156 4.34 -4.47 29.60
CA SER A 156 3.13 -4.77 30.39
C SER A 156 3.18 -6.09 31.18
N SER A 157 4.27 -6.88 31.14
CA SER A 157 4.35 -8.18 31.83
C SER A 157 5.14 -8.19 33.15
N SER A 158 5.57 -7.04 33.68
CA SER A 158 6.31 -6.95 34.96
C SER A 158 5.55 -6.09 35.98
N GLY A 159 4.39 -6.55 36.43
CA GLY A 159 3.57 -5.76 37.35
C GLY A 159 2.44 -6.50 38.06
N SER A 160 2.69 -7.72 38.54
CA SER A 160 1.87 -8.33 39.59
C SER A 160 2.79 -9.02 40.60
N SER A 161 3.12 -8.30 41.68
CA SER A 161 3.60 -8.87 42.93
C SER A 161 2.48 -8.84 43.96
#